data_AF-A0A3N1P2T1-F1
#
_entry.id   AF-A0A3N1P2T1-F1
#
_cell.length_a   1.000
_cell.length_b   1.000
_cell.length_c   1.000
_cell.angle_alpha   90.00
_cell.angle_beta   90.00
_cell.angle_gamma   90.00
#
_symmetry.space_group_name_H-M   'P 1'
#
loop_
_entity.id
_entity.type
_entity.pdbx_description
1 polymer ?
#
loop_
_entity_poly.entity_id
_entity_poly.type
_entity_poly.pdbx_seq_one_letter_code
_entity_poly.pdbx_strand_id
1 'polypeptide(L)'
;MPPTHSLFHRRNGLIALPLLVGFYCYLCWRPGTLVESWLGIYWPAASQGLDNLRQWLLLPKIPVISAVLPDFCWAFALTASLARLGHQKPWWALSLALGTELTQWPGWLPGTFDWLDMAAISLAVPAAHFLSNSAMEQNHDPMENPGLAGR
;
A
#
# COMPACT_ATOMS: atom_id res chain seq x y z
N MET A 1 -29.85 -3.07 -13.07
CA MET A 1 -28.80 -2.16 -12.55
C MET A 1 -27.87 -2.98 -11.67
N PRO A 2 -26.61 -3.22 -12.05
CA PRO A 2 -25.65 -3.79 -11.12
C PRO A 2 -25.44 -2.82 -9.96
N PRO A 3 -25.28 -3.29 -8.72
CA PRO A 3 -25.17 -2.41 -7.57
C PRO A 3 -23.85 -1.64 -7.63
N THR A 4 -23.93 -0.32 -7.79
CA THR A 4 -22.82 0.65 -7.72
C THR A 4 -21.97 0.50 -6.44
N HIS A 5 -22.51 -0.11 -5.39
CA HIS A 5 -21.81 -0.41 -4.14
C HIS A 5 -20.69 -1.45 -4.26
N SER A 6 -20.79 -2.45 -5.15
CA SER A 6 -19.76 -3.50 -5.26
C SER A 6 -18.46 -2.98 -5.87
N LEU A 7 -18.57 -1.99 -6.77
CA LEU A 7 -17.47 -1.41 -7.53
C LEU A 7 -16.64 -0.41 -6.70
N PHE A 8 -17.31 0.40 -5.87
CA PHE A 8 -16.64 1.30 -4.93
C PHE A 8 -15.84 0.50 -3.88
N HIS A 9 -16.39 -0.63 -3.42
CA HIS A 9 -15.69 -1.53 -2.51
C HIS A 9 -14.45 -2.18 -3.15
N ARG A 10 -14.49 -2.60 -4.42
CA ARG A 10 -13.31 -3.16 -5.09
C ARG A 10 -12.16 -2.16 -5.20
N ARG A 11 -12.43 -0.90 -5.58
CA ARG A 11 -11.40 0.14 -5.69
C ARG A 11 -10.83 0.55 -4.34
N ASN A 12 -11.68 0.63 -3.31
CA ASN A 12 -11.20 0.88 -1.94
C ASN A 12 -10.37 -0.30 -1.42
N GLY A 13 -10.72 -1.54 -1.79
CA GLY A 13 -9.98 -2.74 -1.40
C GLY A 13 -8.53 -2.74 -1.88
N LEU A 14 -8.28 -2.30 -3.13
CA LEU A 14 -6.92 -2.20 -3.70
C LEU A 14 -6.01 -1.19 -2.96
N ILE A 15 -6.58 -0.27 -2.18
CA ILE A 15 -5.84 0.72 -1.40
C ILE A 15 -5.78 0.29 0.07
N ALA A 16 -6.95 0.01 0.67
CA ALA A 16 -7.10 -0.25 2.09
C ALA A 16 -6.46 -1.58 2.50
N LEU A 17 -6.59 -2.64 1.69
CA LEU A 17 -6.06 -3.95 2.07
C LEU A 17 -4.52 -3.96 2.10
N PRO A 18 -3.81 -3.46 1.07
CA PRO A 18 -2.35 -3.32 1.15
C PRO A 18 -1.92 -2.41 2.30
N LEU A 19 -2.61 -1.28 2.55
CA LEU A 19 -2.27 -0.41 3.69
C LEU A 19 -2.43 -1.11 5.03
N LEU A 20 -3.53 -1.83 5.25
CA LEU A 20 -3.76 -2.55 6.50
C LEU A 20 -2.73 -3.66 6.71
N VAL A 21 -2.44 -4.43 5.67
CA VAL A 21 -1.42 -5.48 5.71
C VAL A 21 -0.04 -4.87 5.98
N GLY A 22 0.35 -3.85 5.21
CA GLY A 22 1.63 -3.17 5.35
C GLY A 22 1.79 -2.54 6.73
N PHE A 23 0.76 -1.84 7.22
CA PHE A 23 0.74 -1.25 8.56
C PHE A 23 0.87 -2.30 9.67
N TYR A 24 0.10 -3.37 9.58
CA TYR A 24 0.16 -4.46 10.55
C TYR A 24 1.54 -5.15 10.55
N CYS A 25 2.08 -5.47 9.37
CA CYS A 25 3.42 -6.02 9.21
C CYS A 25 4.50 -5.07 9.72
N TYR A 26 4.38 -3.78 9.42
CA TYR A 26 5.31 -2.74 9.89
C TYR A 26 5.34 -2.71 11.42
N LEU A 27 4.17 -2.58 12.06
CA LEU A 27 4.05 -2.57 13.51
C LEU A 27 4.57 -3.85 14.14
N CYS A 28 4.35 -5.02 13.55
CA CYS A 28 4.74 -6.28 14.16
C CYS A 28 6.22 -6.63 13.95
N TRP A 29 6.80 -6.33 12.78
CA TRP A 29 8.15 -6.76 12.42
C TRP A 29 9.24 -5.72 12.63
N ARG A 30 8.90 -4.42 12.67
CA ARG A 30 9.85 -3.33 12.84
C ARG A 30 9.63 -2.65 14.20
N PRO A 31 10.38 -3.03 15.26
CA PRO A 31 10.38 -2.33 16.54
C PRO A 31 11.24 -1.06 16.50
N GLY A 32 11.01 -0.15 17.44
CA GLY A 32 11.81 1.07 17.61
C GLY A 32 11.54 2.14 16.55
N THR A 33 10.37 2.12 15.93
CA THR A 33 9.99 3.11 14.91
C THR A 33 9.75 4.49 15.52
N LEU A 34 9.69 5.54 14.68
CA LEU A 34 9.31 6.88 15.15
C LEU A 34 7.91 6.92 15.75
N VAL A 35 6.99 6.12 15.19
CA VAL A 35 5.64 5.98 15.72
C VAL A 35 5.67 5.40 17.13
N GLU A 36 6.49 4.37 17.38
CA GLU A 36 6.69 3.83 18.73
C GLU A 36 7.35 4.81 19.68
N SER A 37 8.37 5.53 19.22
CA SER A 37 9.03 6.56 20.02
C SER A 37 8.04 7.65 20.44
N TRP A 38 7.18 8.08 19.51
CA TRP A 38 6.11 9.04 19.78
C TRP A 38 5.06 8.46 20.73
N LEU A 39 4.61 7.23 20.52
CA LEU A 39 3.67 6.53 21.42
C LEU A 39 4.26 6.35 22.82
N GLY A 40 5.56 6.05 22.94
CA GLY A 40 6.23 5.93 24.23
C GLY A 40 6.24 7.22 25.04
N ILE A 41 6.32 8.38 24.36
CA ILE A 41 6.31 9.70 25.00
C ILE A 41 4.89 10.12 25.41
N TYR A 42 3.93 10.01 24.48
CA TYR A 42 2.61 10.61 24.66
C TYR A 42 1.52 9.62 25.09
N TRP A 43 1.71 8.32 24.84
CA TRP A 43 0.72 7.28 25.14
C TRP A 43 1.35 5.94 25.59
N PRO A 44 2.01 5.91 26.77
CA PRO A 44 2.81 4.75 27.19
C PRO A 44 2.03 3.42 27.21
N ALA A 45 0.73 3.47 27.55
CA ALA A 45 -0.13 2.29 27.55
C ALA A 45 -0.34 1.68 26.16
N ALA A 46 -0.38 2.50 25.10
CA ALA A 46 -0.48 1.99 23.72
C ALA A 46 0.84 1.40 23.25
N SER A 47 1.98 2.01 23.64
CA SER A 47 3.31 1.45 23.39
C SER A 47 3.45 0.05 24.02
N GLN A 48 3.09 -0.07 25.30
CA GLN A 48 3.08 -1.37 26.00
C GLN A 48 2.13 -2.38 25.34
N GLY A 49 0.95 -1.93 24.90
CA GLY A 49 -0.01 -2.78 24.19
C GLY A 49 0.54 -3.30 22.86
N LEU A 50 1.32 -2.49 22.15
CA LEU A 50 1.99 -2.88 20.90
C LEU A 50 3.06 -3.96 21.15
N ASP A 51 3.86 -3.81 22.20
CA ASP A 51 4.87 -4.81 22.57
C ASP A 51 4.23 -6.14 22.98
N ASN A 52 3.14 -6.09 23.75
CA ASN A 52 2.37 -7.28 24.10
C ASN A 52 1.77 -7.94 22.85
N LEU A 53 1.25 -7.14 21.91
CA LEU A 53 0.69 -7.64 20.65
C LEU A 53 1.74 -8.39 19.83
N ARG A 54 2.97 -7.85 19.72
CA ARG A 54 4.08 -8.52 19.03
C ARG A 54 4.43 -9.85 19.67
N GLN A 55 4.51 -9.88 20.99
CA GLN A 55 4.81 -11.10 21.74
C GLN A 55 3.70 -12.15 21.60
N TRP A 56 2.44 -11.72 21.51
CA TRP A 56 1.30 -12.64 21.38
C TRP A 56 1.15 -13.21 19.97
N LEU A 57 1.35 -12.39 18.93
CA LEU A 57 1.18 -12.80 17.54
C LEU A 57 2.27 -13.73 17.01
N LEU A 58 3.50 -13.63 17.55
CA LEU A 58 4.64 -14.46 17.17
C LEU A 58 4.82 -14.60 15.65
N LEU A 59 4.63 -13.49 14.91
CA LEU A 59 4.70 -13.53 13.46
C LEU A 59 6.09 -14.01 13.02
N PRO A 60 6.18 -15.07 12.20
CA PRO A 60 7.47 -15.57 11.75
C PRO A 60 8.19 -14.47 10.98
N LYS A 61 9.41 -14.14 11.41
CA LYS A 61 10.25 -13.17 10.73
C LYS A 61 10.94 -13.86 9.57
N ILE A 62 10.45 -13.64 8.36
CA ILE A 62 11.05 -14.16 7.13
C ILE A 62 12.00 -13.07 6.62
N PRO A 63 13.33 -13.29 6.59
CA PRO A 63 14.31 -12.21 6.44
C PRO A 63 14.05 -11.23 5.28
N VAL A 64 13.70 -11.75 4.11
CA VAL A 64 13.45 -10.92 2.92
C VAL A 64 12.04 -10.32 2.93
N ILE A 65 11.01 -11.14 3.18
CA ILE A 65 9.61 -10.70 3.12
C ILE A 65 9.32 -9.69 4.23
N SER A 66 9.76 -9.97 5.45
CA SER A 66 9.51 -9.10 6.60
C SER A 66 10.27 -7.77 6.52
N ALA A 67 11.36 -7.71 5.75
CA ALA A 67 12.01 -6.47 5.40
C ALA A 67 11.15 -5.67 4.43
N VAL A 68 10.86 -6.21 3.24
CA VAL A 68 10.37 -5.38 2.12
C VAL A 68 8.85 -5.27 2.00
N LEU A 69 8.07 -6.14 2.66
CA LEU A 69 6.62 -6.22 2.47
C LEU A 69 5.88 -4.93 2.87
N PRO A 70 6.19 -4.27 4.00
CA PRO A 70 5.58 -2.99 4.33
C PRO A 70 5.77 -1.94 3.23
N ASP A 71 6.99 -1.83 2.68
CA ASP A 71 7.34 -0.84 1.65
C ASP A 71 6.67 -1.17 0.31
N PHE A 72 6.61 -2.45 -0.05
CA PHE A 72 5.82 -2.93 -1.19
C PHE A 72 4.35 -2.52 -1.03
N CYS A 73 3.74 -2.81 0.13
CA CYS A 73 2.33 -2.55 0.39
C CYS A 73 1.98 -1.07 0.35
N TRP A 74 2.83 -0.20 0.91
CA TRP A 74 2.66 1.24 0.87
C TRP A 74 2.77 1.78 -0.56
N ALA A 75 3.83 1.40 -1.30
CA ALA A 75 4.03 1.85 -2.67
C ALA A 75 2.91 1.38 -3.61
N PHE A 76 2.39 0.17 -3.38
CA PHE A 76 1.21 -0.36 -4.06
C PHE A 76 -0.01 0.53 -3.81
N ALA A 77 -0.31 0.82 -2.53
CA ALA A 77 -1.46 1.63 -2.15
C ALA A 77 -1.36 3.07 -2.66
N LEU A 78 -0.17 3.67 -2.63
CA LEU A 78 0.11 4.97 -3.22
C LEU A 78 -0.21 4.97 -4.71
N THR A 79 0.27 3.96 -5.45
CA THR A 79 0.04 3.84 -6.89
C THR A 79 -1.44 3.68 -7.21
N ALA A 80 -2.16 2.82 -6.48
CA ALA A 80 -3.60 2.64 -6.64
C ALA A 80 -4.39 3.92 -6.32
N SER A 81 -3.95 4.68 -5.32
CA SER A 81 -4.53 5.98 -4.95
C SER A 81 -4.35 7.02 -6.04
N LEU A 82 -3.15 7.12 -6.62
CA LEU A 82 -2.85 8.03 -7.73
C LEU A 82 -3.64 7.67 -8.99
N ALA A 83 -3.73 6.39 -9.33
CA ALA A 83 -4.56 5.93 -10.44
C ALA A 83 -6.03 6.30 -10.24
N ARG A 84 -6.55 6.17 -9.01
CA ARG A 84 -7.92 6.61 -8.67
C ARG A 84 -8.13 8.11 -8.83
N LEU A 85 -7.13 8.93 -8.50
CA LEU A 85 -7.16 10.38 -8.66
C LEU A 85 -6.99 10.83 -10.12
N GLY A 86 -6.84 9.90 -11.07
CA GLY A 86 -6.70 10.19 -12.50
C GLY A 86 -5.25 10.30 -12.97
N HIS A 87 -4.26 10.09 -12.08
CA HIS A 87 -2.86 10.01 -12.45
C HIS A 87 -2.52 8.60 -12.94
N GLN A 88 -2.83 8.30 -14.20
CA GLN A 88 -2.60 6.98 -14.79
C GLN A 88 -1.13 6.69 -15.15
N LYS A 89 -0.23 7.64 -14.91
CA LYS A 89 1.17 7.53 -15.30
C LYS A 89 1.96 6.92 -14.14
N PRO A 90 2.47 5.67 -14.24
CA PRO A 90 3.06 4.95 -13.11
C PRO A 90 4.33 5.61 -12.55
N TRP A 91 5.02 6.40 -13.37
CA TRP A 91 6.22 7.11 -12.94
C TRP A 91 5.97 8.16 -11.85
N TRP A 92 4.76 8.71 -11.72
CA TRP A 92 4.47 9.60 -10.59
C TRP A 92 4.59 8.88 -9.26
N ALA A 93 3.98 7.70 -9.15
CA ALA A 93 4.07 6.88 -7.96
C ALA A 93 5.50 6.40 -7.73
N LEU A 94 6.18 5.98 -8.80
CA LEU A 94 7.57 5.52 -8.72
C LEU A 94 8.52 6.63 -8.27
N SER A 95 8.42 7.84 -8.84
CA SER A 95 9.25 8.97 -8.46
C SER A 95 9.01 9.42 -7.01
N LEU A 96 7.77 9.38 -6.54
CA LEU A 96 7.46 9.71 -5.14
C LEU A 96 8.00 8.64 -4.19
N ALA A 97 7.75 7.36 -4.46
CA ALA A 97 8.17 6.26 -3.59
C ALA A 97 9.70 6.05 -3.60
N LEU A 98 10.35 6.09 -4.76
CA LEU A 98 11.82 6.05 -4.81
C LEU A 98 12.44 7.35 -4.29
N GLY A 99 11.75 8.48 -4.46
CA GLY A 99 12.17 9.75 -3.89
C GLY A 99 12.30 9.69 -2.36
N THR A 100 11.35 9.05 -1.67
CA THR A 100 11.44 8.87 -0.22
C THR A 100 12.66 8.03 0.18
N GLU A 101 12.96 6.95 -0.54
CA GLU A 101 14.17 6.14 -0.30
C GLU A 101 15.46 6.94 -0.54
N LEU A 102 15.55 7.66 -1.66
CA LEU A 102 16.72 8.47 -1.98
C LEU A 102 16.98 9.57 -0.95
N THR A 103 15.94 10.11 -0.32
CA THR A 103 16.10 11.10 0.77
C THR A 103 16.53 10.48 2.10
N GLN A 104 16.44 9.16 2.29
CA GLN A 104 16.99 8.49 3.46
C GLN A 104 18.52 8.37 3.37
N TRP A 105 19.09 8.30 2.16
CA TRP A 105 20.56 8.23 1.96
C TRP A 105 21.34 9.36 2.65
N PRO A 106 20.99 10.65 2.48
CA PRO A 106 21.64 11.75 3.20
C PRO A 106 21.09 11.92 4.63
N GLY A 107 20.16 11.08 5.10
CA GLY A 107 19.52 11.19 6.41
C GLY A 107 18.50 12.33 6.52
N TRP A 108 17.93 12.80 5.40
CA TRP A 108 16.89 13.83 5.43
C TRP A 108 15.57 13.27 5.92
N LEU A 109 15.28 12.02 5.55
CA LEU A 109 14.19 11.25 6.13
C LEU A 109 14.74 10.17 7.07
N PRO A 110 14.06 9.94 8.20
CA PRO A 110 14.36 8.84 9.10
C PRO A 110 14.08 7.51 8.39
N GLY A 111 15.10 6.68 8.30
CA GLY A 111 15.04 5.40 7.60
C GLY A 111 16.44 4.88 7.30
N THR A 112 16.50 3.74 6.63
CA THR A 112 17.75 3.13 6.16
C THR A 112 17.58 2.88 4.68
N PHE A 113 18.40 3.54 3.87
CA PHE A 113 18.43 3.27 2.45
C PHE A 113 18.78 1.79 2.19
N ASP A 114 17.83 1.04 1.62
CA ASP A 114 17.98 -0.37 1.27
C ASP A 114 17.63 -0.61 -0.20
N TRP A 115 18.55 -1.25 -0.93
CA TRP A 115 18.34 -1.64 -2.32
C TRP A 115 17.20 -2.64 -2.49
N LEU A 116 16.91 -3.45 -1.46
CA LEU A 116 15.78 -4.38 -1.46
C LEU A 116 14.45 -3.63 -1.42
N ASP A 117 14.36 -2.54 -0.67
CA ASP A 117 13.16 -1.70 -0.61
C ASP A 117 12.95 -0.99 -1.96
N MET A 118 14.02 -0.50 -2.60
CA MET A 118 13.94 0.01 -3.97
C MET A 118 13.41 -1.02 -4.98
N ALA A 119 13.88 -2.27 -4.90
CA ALA A 119 13.43 -3.35 -5.77
C ALA A 119 11.95 -3.67 -5.51
N ALA A 120 11.53 -3.72 -4.24
CA ALA A 120 10.14 -3.96 -3.86
C ALA A 120 9.21 -2.84 -4.33
N ILE A 121 9.58 -1.58 -4.18
CA ILE A 121 8.86 -0.42 -4.72
C ILE A 121 8.75 -0.51 -6.24
N SER A 122 9.85 -0.86 -6.92
CA SER A 122 9.88 -0.99 -8.38
C SER A 122 8.98 -2.11 -8.91
N LEU A 123 8.72 -3.15 -8.11
CA LEU A 123 7.75 -4.21 -8.43
C LEU A 123 6.31 -3.84 -8.04
N ALA A 124 6.12 -3.12 -6.94
CA ALA A 124 4.81 -2.73 -6.42
C ALA A 124 4.07 -1.79 -7.39
N VAL A 125 4.77 -0.81 -7.95
CA VAL A 125 4.19 0.20 -8.86
C VAL A 125 3.58 -0.42 -10.12
N PRO A 126 4.28 -1.22 -10.95
CA PRO A 126 3.69 -1.82 -12.13
C PRO A 126 2.56 -2.80 -11.79
N ALA A 127 2.69 -3.57 -10.69
CA ALA A 127 1.64 -4.48 -10.24
C ALA A 127 0.35 -3.72 -9.86
N ALA A 128 0.47 -2.65 -9.08
CA ALA A 128 -0.66 -1.80 -8.69
C ALA A 128 -1.26 -1.08 -9.89
N HIS A 129 -0.42 -0.60 -10.81
CA HIS A 129 -0.87 0.09 -12.02
C HIS A 129 -1.68 -0.85 -12.93
N PHE A 130 -1.17 -2.06 -13.19
CA PHE A 130 -1.88 -3.07 -13.97
C PHE A 130 -3.24 -3.41 -13.35
N LEU A 131 -3.27 -3.74 -12.05
CA LEU A 131 -4.52 -4.09 -11.36
C LEU A 131 -5.50 -2.92 -11.31
N SER A 132 -5.02 -1.68 -11.15
CA SER A 132 -5.87 -0.49 -11.15
C SER A 132 -6.48 -0.22 -12.53
N ASN A 133 -5.71 -0.40 -13.60
CA ASN A 133 -6.20 -0.24 -14.97
C ASN A 133 -7.18 -1.34 -15.36
N SER A 134 -6.89 -2.61 -15.05
CA SER A 134 -7.82 -3.72 -15.32
C SER A 134 -9.14 -3.54 -14.56
N ALA A 135 -9.07 -3.03 -13.32
CA ALA A 135 -10.27 -2.68 -12.57
C ALA A 135 -11.05 -1.49 -13.17
N MET A 136 -10.40 -0.62 -13.95
CA MET A 136 -11.05 0.47 -14.70
C MET A 136 -11.67 0.00 -16.01
N GLU A 137 -11.00 -0.87 -16.77
CA GLU A 137 -11.53 -1.44 -18.03
C GLU A 137 -12.82 -2.24 -17.79
N GLN A 138 -12.89 -3.01 -16.70
CA GLN A 138 -14.12 -3.70 -16.28
C GLN A 138 -15.29 -2.75 -15.94
N ASN A 139 -15.04 -1.44 -15.73
CA ASN A 139 -16.10 -0.44 -15.56
C ASN A 139 -16.56 0.20 -16.88
N HIS A 140 -15.85 -0.05 -17.98
CA HIS A 140 -16.15 0.48 -19.31
C HIS A 140 -16.79 -0.56 -20.24
N ASP A 141 -17.15 -1.74 -19.73
CA ASP A 141 -18.02 -2.64 -20.49
C ASP A 141 -19.26 -1.85 -20.95
N PRO A 142 -19.45 -1.69 -22.27
CA PRO A 142 -20.58 -0.95 -22.77
C PRO A 142 -21.82 -1.65 -22.24
N MET A 143 -22.76 -0.87 -21.68
CA MET A 143 -24.13 -1.36 -21.58
C MET A 143 -24.50 -1.80 -22.99
N GLU A 144 -24.52 -3.11 -23.25
CA GLU A 144 -25.16 -3.67 -24.42
C GLU A 144 -26.53 -3.04 -24.45
N ASN A 145 -26.72 -2.14 -25.41
CA ASN A 145 -27.94 -1.42 -25.64
C ASN A 145 -29.00 -2.51 -25.83
N PRO A 146 -29.91 -2.75 -24.86
CA PRO A 146 -30.81 -3.88 -24.94
C PRO A 146 -31.85 -3.54 -26.00
N GLY A 147 -31.55 -3.91 -27.23
CA GLY A 147 -32.50 -3.94 -28.33
C GLY A 147 -33.04 -2.57 -28.77
N LEU A 148 -32.42 -2.02 -29.81
CA LEU A 148 -33.18 -1.83 -31.06
C LEU A 148 -33.64 -3.21 -31.55
N ALA A 149 -34.61 -3.80 -30.87
CA ALA A 149 -35.26 -5.04 -31.23
C ALA A 149 -36.75 -4.74 -31.37
N GLY A 150 -37.14 -4.35 -32.57
CA GLY A 150 -38.54 -4.12 -32.91
C GLY A 150 -38.69 -2.92 -33.82
N ARG A 151 -38.87 -3.22 -35.11
CA ARG A 151 -39.57 -2.36 -36.06
C ARG A 151 -40.97 -2.04 -35.56
#